data_AF-A0AA36N3S8-F1
#
_entry.id   AF-A0AA36N3S8-F1
#
_cell.length_a   1.000
_cell.length_b   1.000
_cell.length_c   1.000
_cell.angle_alpha   90.00
_cell.angle_beta   90.00
_cell.angle_gamma   90.00
#
_symmetry.space_group_name_H-M   'P 1'
#
loop_
_entity.id
_entity.type
_entity.pdbx_description
1 polymer ?
#
loop_
_entity_poly.entity_id
_entity_poly.type
_entity_poly.pdbx_seq_one_letter_code
_entity_poly.pdbx_strand_id
1 'polypeptide(L)'
;MGLAASLEEKLRGGVLDSKLADIKQAKKLRDLELATRIASTRERLCWIGAYYGLVGVVSLARSATLRWQNVRLHWDNAFLPLNVVFLCMPPFVSGYQLDLAMHPISLMGYQVGGKANRIAEEAMRIRNGEAHHWFNCRYLPWVEDSTCVLQQPVCLPAVLEPAYHRERLMANRARHAKELPPEPEWAYFAKRCAE
;
A
#
# COMPACT_ATOMS: atom_id res chain seq x y z
N MET A 1 0.87 41.63 36.76
CA MET A 1 -0.10 40.61 36.29
C MET A 1 0.10 40.17 34.83
N GLY A 2 0.77 40.93 33.94
CA GLY A 2 0.92 40.53 32.52
C GLY A 2 1.94 39.42 32.18
N LEU A 3 2.96 39.19 33.02
CA LEU A 3 3.99 38.17 32.74
C LEU A 3 3.49 36.72 32.95
N ALA A 4 2.63 36.51 33.97
CA ALA A 4 2.06 35.20 34.29
C ALA A 4 1.06 34.74 33.21
N ALA A 5 0.21 35.65 32.72
CA ALA A 5 -0.70 35.37 31.60
C ALA A 5 0.07 35.01 30.31
N SER A 6 1.17 35.71 30.02
CA SER A 6 2.00 35.40 28.84
C SER A 6 2.72 34.04 28.96
N LEU A 7 3.13 33.64 30.17
CA LEU A 7 3.74 32.34 30.43
C LEU A 7 2.73 31.20 30.31
N GLU A 8 1.52 31.40 30.83
CA GLU A 8 0.43 30.42 30.73
C GLU A 8 -0.01 30.20 29.27
N GLU A 9 -0.11 31.27 28.48
CA GLU A 9 -0.39 31.18 27.04
C GLU A 9 0.72 30.47 26.26
N LYS A 10 1.99 30.72 26.60
CA LYS A 10 3.13 30.00 25.98
C LYS A 10 3.14 28.52 26.35
N LEU A 11 2.85 28.17 27.60
CA LEU A 11 2.74 26.78 28.05
C LEU A 11 1.58 26.06 27.36
N ARG A 12 0.40 26.69 27.29
CA ARG A 12 -0.75 26.16 26.54
C ARG A 12 -0.42 25.97 25.06
N GLY A 13 0.25 26.95 24.44
CA GLY A 13 0.71 26.86 23.05
C GLY A 13 1.66 25.68 22.82
N GLY A 14 2.66 25.49 23.70
CA GLY A 14 3.60 24.38 23.60
C GLY A 14 2.94 23.00 23.76
N VAL A 15 1.94 22.89 24.63
CA VAL A 15 1.15 21.66 24.79
C VAL A 15 0.34 21.36 23.51
N LEU A 16 -0.29 22.37 22.90
CA LEU A 16 -1.04 22.20 21.65
C LEU A 16 -0.12 21.79 20.49
N ASP A 17 1.05 22.41 20.37
CA ASP A 17 2.03 22.07 19.33
C ASP A 17 2.56 20.63 19.53
N SER A 18 2.82 20.19 20.77
CA SER A 18 3.20 18.80 21.08
C SER A 18 2.09 17.81 20.71
N LYS A 19 0.83 18.11 21.05
CA LYS A 19 -0.30 17.23 20.70
C LYS A 19 -0.51 17.15 19.18
N LEU A 20 -0.31 18.25 18.47
CA LEU A 20 -0.38 18.27 17.02
C LEU A 20 0.73 17.42 16.38
N ALA A 21 1.95 17.46 16.92
CA ALA A 21 3.05 16.62 16.49
C ALA A 21 2.76 15.13 16.69
N ASP A 22 2.22 14.75 17.86
CA ASP A 22 1.80 13.37 18.16
C ASP A 22 0.75 12.88 17.15
N ILE A 23 -0.27 13.70 16.87
CA ILE A 23 -1.34 13.35 15.91
C ILE A 23 -0.78 13.22 14.49
N LYS A 24 0.11 14.13 14.08
CA LYS A 24 0.78 14.08 12.77
C LYS A 24 1.62 12.80 12.63
N GLN A 25 2.32 12.40 13.70
CA GLN A 25 3.11 11.16 13.71
C GLN A 25 2.21 9.91 13.68
N ALA A 26 1.13 9.89 14.46
CA ALA A 26 0.16 8.80 14.46
C ALA A 26 -0.49 8.62 13.08
N LYS A 27 -0.86 9.72 12.41
CA LYS A 27 -1.36 9.69 11.04
C LYS A 27 -0.35 9.05 10.08
N LYS A 28 0.91 9.51 10.10
CA LYS A 28 1.97 8.97 9.23
C LYS A 28 2.19 7.47 9.42
N LEU A 29 2.11 6.98 10.65
CA LEU A 29 2.24 5.54 10.94
C LEU A 29 1.05 4.74 10.41
N ARG A 30 -0.18 5.24 10.62
CA ARG A 30 -1.40 4.62 10.10
C ARG A 30 -1.37 4.55 8.57
N ASP A 31 -0.99 5.64 7.91
CA ASP A 31 -0.93 5.71 6.45
C ASP A 31 0.13 4.75 5.90
N LEU A 32 1.27 4.63 6.58
CA LEU A 32 2.31 3.65 6.23
C LEU A 32 1.81 2.21 6.39
N GLU A 33 1.14 1.89 7.50
CA GLU A 33 0.63 0.55 7.76
C GLU A 33 -0.41 0.14 6.72
N LEU A 34 -1.37 1.02 6.45
CA LEU A 34 -2.39 0.81 5.43
C LEU A 34 -1.76 0.66 4.04
N ALA A 35 -0.80 1.50 3.67
CA ALA A 35 -0.08 1.37 2.40
C ALA A 35 0.67 0.04 2.29
N THR A 36 1.28 -0.44 3.39
CA THR A 36 1.99 -1.73 3.44
C THR A 36 1.01 -2.90 3.29
N ARG A 37 -0.17 -2.82 3.91
CA ARG A 37 -1.24 -3.81 3.74
C ARG A 37 -1.73 -3.86 2.29
N ILE A 38 -1.90 -2.71 1.63
CA ILE A 38 -2.30 -2.68 0.22
C ILE A 38 -1.20 -3.26 -0.68
N ALA A 39 0.05 -2.82 -0.51
CA ALA A 39 1.20 -3.32 -1.29
C ALA A 39 1.37 -4.85 -1.16
N SER A 40 1.33 -5.37 0.06
CA SER A 40 1.39 -6.81 0.29
C SER A 40 0.19 -7.57 -0.28
N THR A 41 -1.01 -6.99 -0.27
CA THR A 41 -2.19 -7.64 -0.85
C THR A 41 -2.12 -7.67 -2.37
N ARG A 42 -1.64 -6.61 -3.02
CA ARG A 42 -1.40 -6.58 -4.47
C ARG A 42 -0.42 -7.67 -4.89
N GLU A 43 0.70 -7.75 -4.19
CA GLU A 43 1.72 -8.77 -4.46
C GLU A 43 1.12 -10.19 -4.32
N ARG A 44 0.35 -10.44 -3.26
CA ARG A 44 -0.34 -11.72 -3.07
C ARG A 44 -1.33 -12.04 -4.19
N LEU A 45 -2.11 -11.06 -4.66
CA LEU A 45 -3.04 -11.27 -5.79
C LEU A 45 -2.29 -11.61 -7.08
N CYS A 46 -1.17 -10.93 -7.35
CA CYS A 46 -0.31 -11.26 -8.50
C CYS A 46 0.25 -12.69 -8.38
N TRP A 47 0.69 -13.09 -7.20
CA TRP A 47 1.19 -14.45 -6.96
C TRP A 47 0.10 -15.51 -7.12
N ILE A 48 -1.09 -15.28 -6.56
CA ILE A 48 -2.26 -16.16 -6.70
C ILE A 48 -2.67 -16.27 -8.18
N GLY A 49 -2.73 -15.14 -8.88
CA GLY A 49 -3.05 -15.09 -10.30
C GLY A 49 -2.04 -15.87 -11.15
N ALA A 50 -0.74 -15.71 -10.88
CA ALA A 50 0.31 -16.46 -11.56
C ALA A 50 0.20 -17.97 -11.30
N TYR A 51 -0.09 -18.38 -10.05
CA TYR A 51 -0.27 -19.77 -9.69
C TYR A 51 -1.46 -20.41 -10.43
N TYR A 52 -2.65 -19.82 -10.32
CA TYR A 52 -3.84 -20.36 -10.98
C TYR A 52 -3.76 -20.27 -12.50
N GLY A 53 -3.09 -19.25 -13.04
CA GLY A 53 -2.77 -19.16 -14.46
C GLY A 53 -1.94 -20.34 -14.94
N LEU A 54 -0.87 -20.69 -14.22
CA LEU A 54 -0.05 -21.86 -14.57
C LEU A 54 -0.84 -23.18 -14.46
N VAL A 55 -1.58 -23.37 -13.37
CA VAL A 55 -2.43 -24.56 -13.20
C VAL A 55 -3.41 -24.71 -14.37
N GLY A 56 -4.02 -23.61 -14.81
CA GLY A 56 -4.88 -23.56 -15.99
C GLY A 56 -4.15 -23.97 -17.27
N VAL A 57 -2.97 -23.42 -17.52
CA VAL A 57 -2.15 -23.76 -18.71
C VAL A 57 -1.75 -25.23 -18.72
N VAL A 58 -1.30 -25.79 -17.59
CA VAL A 58 -0.93 -27.21 -17.46
C VAL A 58 -2.14 -28.11 -17.71
N SER A 59 -3.31 -27.75 -17.18
CA SER A 59 -4.55 -28.48 -17.39
C SER A 59 -4.99 -28.47 -18.87
N LEU A 60 -4.89 -27.31 -19.53
CA LEU A 60 -5.17 -27.16 -20.96
C LEU A 60 -4.19 -27.95 -21.83
N ALA A 61 -2.89 -27.88 -21.54
CA ALA A 61 -1.86 -28.63 -22.25
C ALA A 61 -2.11 -30.13 -22.15
N ARG A 62 -2.38 -30.66 -20.95
CA ARG A 62 -2.74 -32.07 -20.76
C ARG A 62 -3.99 -32.45 -21.56
N SER A 63 -5.03 -31.61 -21.52
CA SER A 63 -6.26 -31.86 -22.27
C SER A 63 -6.02 -31.91 -23.78
N ALA A 64 -5.15 -31.05 -24.30
CA ALA A 64 -4.72 -31.06 -25.69
C ALA A 64 -3.92 -32.33 -26.03
N THR A 65 -2.96 -32.74 -25.18
CA THR A 65 -2.17 -33.96 -25.38
C THR A 65 -3.03 -35.22 -25.36
N LEU A 66 -3.99 -35.32 -24.43
CA LEU A 66 -4.93 -36.45 -24.35
C LEU A 66 -5.82 -36.54 -25.59
N ARG A 67 -6.30 -35.40 -26.10
CA ARG A 67 -7.02 -35.34 -27.37
C ARG A 67 -6.15 -35.80 -28.54
N TRP A 68 -4.88 -35.37 -28.58
CA TRP A 68 -3.95 -35.78 -29.64
C TRP A 68 -3.65 -37.28 -29.63
N GLN A 69 -3.68 -37.90 -28.45
CA GLN A 69 -3.53 -39.35 -28.26
C GLN A 69 -4.83 -40.15 -28.49
N ASN A 70 -5.89 -39.52 -29.02
CA ASN A 70 -7.23 -40.13 -29.20
C ASN A 70 -7.87 -40.69 -27.92
N VAL A 71 -7.43 -40.21 -26.74
CA VAL A 71 -8.05 -40.60 -25.48
C VAL A 71 -9.30 -39.77 -25.28
N ARG A 72 -10.49 -40.40 -25.34
CA ARG A 72 -11.76 -39.73 -25.07
C ARG A 72 -11.82 -39.30 -23.61
N LEU A 73 -11.94 -37.99 -23.39
CA LEU A 73 -12.27 -37.42 -22.09
C LEU A 73 -13.72 -37.83 -21.72
N HIS A 74 -13.86 -38.88 -20.93
CA HIS A 74 -15.10 -39.17 -20.22
C HIS A 74 -15.27 -38.20 -19.05
N TRP A 75 -16.52 -37.91 -18.66
CA TRP A 75 -16.84 -37.11 -17.47
C TRP A 75 -16.12 -37.66 -16.22
N ASP A 76 -15.95 -38.97 -16.11
CA ASP A 76 -15.23 -39.62 -15.01
C ASP A 76 -13.71 -39.32 -14.98
N ASN A 77 -13.12 -39.05 -16.14
CA ASN A 77 -11.70 -38.67 -16.27
C ASN A 77 -11.48 -37.15 -16.30
N ALA A 78 -12.53 -36.37 -16.58
CA ALA A 78 -12.49 -34.91 -16.61
C ALA A 78 -12.31 -34.32 -15.20
N PHE A 79 -12.79 -35.03 -14.17
CA PHE A 79 -12.72 -34.63 -12.75
C PHE A 79 -11.73 -35.45 -11.93
N LEU A 80 -10.88 -36.27 -12.56
CA LEU A 80 -9.77 -36.92 -11.85
C LEU A 80 -8.98 -35.83 -11.11
N PRO A 81 -8.85 -35.93 -9.76
CA PRO A 81 -8.15 -34.92 -8.99
C PRO A 81 -6.75 -34.78 -9.58
N LEU A 82 -6.56 -33.64 -10.22
CA LEU A 82 -5.29 -33.29 -10.81
C LEU A 82 -4.30 -33.25 -9.65
N ASN A 83 -3.39 -34.24 -9.56
CA ASN A 83 -2.16 -34.15 -8.76
C ASN A 83 -1.25 -32.98 -9.20
N VAL A 84 -1.77 -32.04 -9.98
CA VAL A 84 -1.19 -30.77 -10.39
C VAL A 84 -0.98 -29.86 -9.19
N VAL A 85 -1.81 -29.93 -8.13
CA VAL A 85 -1.57 -29.12 -6.92
C VAL A 85 -0.21 -29.45 -6.30
N PHE A 86 0.09 -30.74 -6.10
CA PHE A 86 1.37 -31.19 -5.57
C PHE A 86 2.56 -30.90 -6.50
N LEU A 87 2.33 -30.76 -7.80
CA LEU A 87 3.40 -30.50 -8.77
C LEU A 87 3.65 -29.00 -9.02
N CYS A 88 2.59 -28.19 -8.97
CA CYS A 88 2.63 -26.75 -9.27
C CYS A 88 2.75 -25.88 -8.01
N MET A 89 2.31 -26.33 -6.84
CA MET A 89 2.37 -25.52 -5.62
C MET A 89 3.80 -25.38 -5.05
N PRO A 90 4.61 -26.45 -4.93
CA PRO A 90 5.95 -26.35 -4.35
C PRO A 90 6.87 -25.31 -5.00
N PRO A 91 7.00 -25.20 -6.34
CA PRO A 91 7.87 -24.18 -6.93
C PRO A 91 7.41 -22.75 -6.63
N PHE A 92 6.10 -22.51 -6.51
CA PHE A 92 5.56 -21.18 -6.22
C PHE A 92 5.74 -20.79 -4.76
N VAL A 93 5.50 -21.72 -3.83
CA VAL A 93 5.72 -21.48 -2.40
C VAL A 93 7.20 -21.32 -2.11
N SER A 94 8.04 -22.21 -2.64
CA SER A 94 9.49 -22.14 -2.48
C SER A 94 10.05 -20.85 -3.07
N GLY A 95 9.64 -20.50 -4.29
CA GLY A 95 10.05 -19.26 -4.95
C GLY A 95 9.62 -18.02 -4.17
N TYR A 96 8.39 -18.00 -3.64
CA TYR A 96 7.90 -16.89 -2.81
C TYR A 96 8.73 -16.72 -1.52
N GLN A 97 9.06 -17.83 -0.85
CA GLN A 97 9.87 -17.80 0.38
C GLN A 97 11.33 -17.45 0.10
N LEU A 98 11.92 -17.96 -0.98
CA LEU A 98 13.26 -17.60 -1.43
C LEU A 98 13.38 -16.12 -1.75
N ASP A 99 12.38 -15.56 -2.44
CA ASP A 99 12.32 -14.15 -2.81
C ASP A 99 12.14 -13.22 -1.58
N LEU A 100 11.50 -13.71 -0.52
CA LEU A 100 11.44 -13.03 0.77
C LEU A 100 12.76 -13.10 1.54
N ALA A 101 13.40 -14.28 1.55
CA ALA A 101 14.56 -14.53 2.40
C ALA A 101 15.88 -14.01 1.81
N MET A 102 15.99 -13.93 0.48
CA MET A 102 17.21 -13.50 -0.18
C MET A 102 17.32 -11.98 -0.30
N HIS A 103 18.57 -11.49 -0.28
CA HIS A 103 18.91 -10.16 -0.74
C HIS A 103 18.73 -10.07 -2.27
N PRO A 104 18.53 -8.88 -2.84
CA PRO A 104 18.31 -8.74 -4.29
C PRO A 104 19.55 -9.21 -5.07
N ILE A 105 19.37 -10.26 -5.86
CA ILE A 105 20.36 -10.91 -6.71
C ILE A 105 19.76 -11.09 -8.10
N SER A 106 20.57 -10.95 -9.16
CA SER A 106 20.14 -11.32 -10.51
C SER A 106 20.47 -12.79 -10.78
N LEU A 107 19.45 -13.61 -10.97
CA LEU A 107 19.58 -15.03 -11.30
C LEU A 107 19.04 -15.27 -12.71
N MET A 108 19.91 -15.66 -13.64
CA MET A 108 19.56 -15.87 -15.05
C MET A 108 18.83 -14.66 -15.71
N GLY A 109 19.22 -13.44 -15.34
CA GLY A 109 18.63 -12.20 -15.86
C GLY A 109 17.34 -11.76 -15.14
N TYR A 110 16.82 -12.55 -14.21
CA TYR A 110 15.68 -12.20 -13.37
C TYR A 110 16.16 -11.68 -12.02
N GLN A 111 15.60 -10.56 -11.53
CA GLN A 111 15.86 -10.11 -10.17
C GLN A 111 15.07 -10.95 -9.18
N VAL A 112 15.78 -11.69 -8.33
CA VAL A 112 15.25 -12.55 -7.28
C VAL A 112 15.77 -12.04 -5.93
N GLY A 113 14.94 -12.07 -4.90
CA GLY A 113 15.28 -11.52 -3.58
C GLY A 113 14.94 -10.04 -3.46
N GLY A 114 14.98 -9.53 -2.22
CA GLY A 114 14.62 -8.15 -1.91
C GLY A 114 13.11 -7.88 -1.98
N LYS A 115 12.26 -8.91 -1.90
CA LYS A 115 10.81 -8.74 -1.97
C LYS A 115 10.26 -7.81 -0.89
N ALA A 116 10.76 -7.91 0.33
CA ALA A 116 10.39 -7.00 1.41
C ALA A 116 10.71 -5.55 1.06
N ASN A 117 11.85 -5.29 0.41
CA ASN A 117 12.22 -3.96 -0.04
C ASN A 117 11.31 -3.47 -1.17
N ARG A 118 10.97 -4.33 -2.15
CA ARG A 118 10.01 -3.98 -3.21
C ARG A 118 8.63 -3.64 -2.66
N ILE A 119 8.14 -4.40 -1.67
CA ILE A 119 6.86 -4.11 -0.99
C ILE A 119 6.96 -2.78 -0.23
N ALA A 120 8.09 -2.51 0.44
CA ALA A 120 8.30 -1.25 1.15
C ALA A 120 8.38 -0.05 0.20
N GLU A 121 9.07 -0.19 -0.94
CA GLU A 121 9.11 0.82 -2.00
C GLU A 121 7.72 1.08 -2.56
N GLU A 122 6.95 0.04 -2.87
CA GLU A 122 5.58 0.18 -3.34
C GLU A 122 4.68 0.85 -2.29
N ALA A 123 4.80 0.47 -1.01
CA ALA A 123 4.08 1.10 0.08
C ALA A 123 4.40 2.60 0.18
N MET A 124 5.66 2.99 0.00
CA MET A 124 6.06 4.40 -0.03
C MET A 124 5.47 5.15 -1.24
N ARG A 125 5.44 4.52 -2.41
CA ARG A 125 4.82 5.10 -3.63
C ARG A 125 3.30 5.28 -3.46
N ILE A 126 2.62 4.30 -2.85
CA ILE A 126 1.19 4.40 -2.52
C ILE A 126 0.97 5.53 -1.51
N ARG A 127 1.76 5.58 -0.43
CA ARG A 127 1.66 6.63 0.60
C ARG A 127 1.83 8.04 0.02
N ASN A 128 2.83 8.20 -0.85
CA ASN A 128 3.14 9.50 -1.47
C ASN A 128 2.15 9.90 -2.56
N GLY A 129 1.22 9.02 -2.96
CA GLY A 129 0.29 9.28 -4.05
C GLY A 129 0.91 9.15 -5.43
N GLU A 130 2.04 8.46 -5.60
CA GLU A 130 2.55 8.15 -6.94
C GLU A 130 1.80 6.97 -7.57
N ALA A 131 1.19 6.12 -6.75
CA ALA A 131 0.40 4.97 -7.16
C ALA A 131 -1.03 5.08 -6.59
N HIS A 132 -1.93 5.71 -7.35
CA HIS A 132 -3.30 5.99 -6.92
C HIS A 132 -4.29 4.82 -7.09
N HIS A 133 -3.97 3.83 -7.92
CA HIS A 133 -4.92 2.78 -8.32
C HIS A 133 -4.36 1.38 -8.10
N TRP A 134 -5.21 0.40 -7.73
CA TRP A 134 -4.85 -1.02 -7.72
C TRP A 134 -4.34 -1.51 -9.08
N PHE A 135 -4.91 -0.98 -10.15
CA PHE A 135 -4.43 -1.17 -11.50
C PHE A 135 -4.12 0.21 -12.09
N ASN A 136 -2.85 0.48 -12.40
CA ASN A 136 -2.45 1.65 -13.18
C ASN A 136 -2.88 1.46 -14.66
N CYS A 137 -4.17 1.32 -14.90
CA CYS A 137 -4.75 1.25 -16.24
C CYS A 137 -5.39 2.59 -16.56
N ARG A 138 -4.89 3.25 -17.61
CA ARG A 138 -5.39 4.56 -18.08
C ARG A 138 -6.88 4.56 -18.42
N TYR A 139 -7.47 3.40 -18.67
CA TYR A 139 -8.84 3.23 -19.16
C TYR A 139 -9.84 2.81 -18.08
N LEU A 140 -9.39 2.50 -16.86
CA LEU A 140 -10.33 2.21 -15.77
C LEU A 140 -10.96 3.53 -15.31
N PRO A 141 -12.29 3.58 -15.12
CA PRO A 141 -12.94 4.76 -14.55
C PRO A 141 -12.36 5.05 -13.16
N TRP A 142 -12.51 6.30 -12.70
CA TRP A 142 -12.21 6.66 -11.31
C TRP A 142 -13.12 5.86 -10.39
N VAL A 143 -12.62 4.73 -9.90
CA VAL A 143 -13.26 3.97 -8.82
C VAL A 143 -12.82 4.60 -7.51
N GLU A 144 -13.75 4.83 -6.58
CA GLU A 144 -13.43 5.15 -5.19
C GLU A 144 -12.65 3.96 -4.61
N ASP A 145 -11.34 4.05 -4.71
CA ASP A 145 -10.45 2.98 -4.31
C ASP A 145 -10.09 3.18 -2.83
N SER A 146 -9.92 2.08 -2.12
CA SER A 146 -9.35 2.03 -0.77
C SER A 146 -8.02 2.82 -0.64
N THR A 147 -7.28 3.00 -1.73
CA THR A 147 -6.08 3.85 -1.82
C THR A 147 -6.37 5.36 -1.77
N CYS A 148 -7.57 5.81 -2.11
CA CYS A 148 -8.00 7.21 -1.96
C CYS A 148 -8.33 7.55 -0.49
N VAL A 149 -8.72 6.57 0.32
CA VAL A 149 -9.03 6.74 1.76
C VAL A 149 -7.76 7.05 2.56
N LEU A 150 -6.62 6.50 2.15
CA LEU A 150 -5.30 6.70 2.76
C LEU A 150 -4.87 8.16 2.85
N GLN A 151 -5.32 9.00 1.93
CA GLN A 151 -4.91 10.40 1.84
C GLN A 151 -5.94 11.37 2.43
N GLN A 152 -7.02 10.86 3.02
CA GLN A 152 -8.05 11.74 3.56
C GLN A 152 -7.48 12.59 4.70
N PRO A 153 -7.83 13.88 4.74
CA PRO A 153 -7.43 14.74 5.84
C PRO A 153 -8.11 14.27 7.13
N VAL A 154 -7.40 14.37 8.26
CA VAL A 154 -7.94 13.98 9.58
C VAL A 154 -8.78 15.12 10.13
N CYS A 155 -9.93 14.80 10.72
CA CYS A 155 -10.67 15.81 11.48
C CYS A 155 -9.90 16.19 12.75
N LEU A 156 -9.63 17.49 12.94
CA LEU A 156 -9.08 18.03 14.17
C LEU A 156 -10.04 19.03 14.84
N PRO A 157 -10.02 19.11 16.19
CA PRO A 157 -10.77 20.13 16.91
C PRO A 157 -10.26 21.54 16.57
N ALA A 158 -11.19 22.51 16.52
CA ALA A 158 -10.89 23.91 16.15
C ALA A 158 -9.82 24.58 17.03
N VAL A 159 -9.63 24.10 18.27
CA VAL A 159 -8.58 24.60 19.19
C VAL A 159 -7.17 24.40 18.61
N LEU A 160 -6.97 23.40 17.74
CA LEU A 160 -5.68 23.09 17.11
C LEU A 160 -5.44 23.85 15.80
N GLU A 161 -6.44 24.53 15.25
CA GLU A 161 -6.36 25.27 13.99
C GLU A 161 -5.22 26.31 13.97
N PRO A 162 -5.05 27.19 14.98
CA PRO A 162 -3.93 28.14 14.97
C PRO A 162 -2.56 27.44 15.06
N ALA A 163 -2.46 26.35 15.83
CA ALA A 163 -1.23 25.56 15.92
C ALA A 163 -0.88 24.90 14.58
N TYR A 164 -1.88 24.35 13.89
CA TYR A 164 -1.74 23.74 12.57
C TYR A 164 -1.24 24.72 11.51
N HIS A 165 -1.85 25.90 11.41
CA HIS A 165 -1.43 26.88 10.42
C HIS A 165 0.01 27.37 10.66
N ARG A 166 0.42 27.53 11.92
CA ARG A 166 1.81 27.87 12.26
C ARG A 166 2.78 26.78 11.83
N GLU A 167 2.51 25.52 12.15
CA GLU A 167 3.35 24.38 11.76
C GLU A 167 3.46 24.27 10.24
N ARG A 168 2.33 24.38 9.53
CA ARG A 168 2.28 24.31 8.07
C ARG A 168 3.04 25.46 7.40
N LEU A 169 2.97 26.67 7.94
CA LEU A 169 3.76 27.80 7.45
C LEU A 169 5.27 27.55 7.59
N MET A 170 5.70 27.00 8.74
CA MET A 170 7.11 26.63 8.94
C MET A 170 7.54 25.51 7.99
N ALA A 171 6.72 24.47 7.85
CA ALA A 171 6.98 23.34 6.95
C ALA A 171 7.06 23.80 5.48
N ASN A 172 6.12 24.63 5.02
CA ASN A 172 6.11 25.15 3.65
C ASN A 172 7.31 26.06 3.37
N ARG A 173 7.75 26.88 4.34
CA ARG A 173 9.01 27.65 4.20
C ARG A 173 10.21 26.74 4.01
N ALA A 174 10.31 25.68 4.80
CA ALA A 174 11.40 24.71 4.69
C ALA A 174 11.36 23.91 3.37
N ARG A 175 10.16 23.59 2.85
CA ARG A 175 9.99 22.94 1.54
C ARG A 175 10.30 23.88 0.37
N HIS A 176 9.87 25.13 0.47
CA HIS A 176 10.18 26.17 -0.52
C HIS A 176 11.70 26.40 -0.63
N ALA A 177 12.42 26.39 0.49
CA ALA A 177 13.89 26.47 0.50
C ALA A 177 14.58 25.28 -0.19
N LYS A 178 13.86 24.18 -0.43
CA LYS A 178 14.34 22.97 -1.12
C LYS A 178 13.71 22.78 -2.50
N GLU A 179 13.01 23.80 -3.02
CA GLU A 179 12.28 23.74 -4.30
C GLU A 179 11.23 22.61 -4.38
N LEU A 180 10.71 22.20 -3.22
CA LEU A 180 9.66 21.18 -3.14
C LEU A 180 8.26 21.82 -3.13
N PRO A 181 7.24 21.14 -3.69
CA PRO A 181 5.87 21.63 -3.65
C PRO A 181 5.35 21.78 -2.21
N PRO A 182 4.35 22.63 -1.96
CA PRO A 182 3.78 22.83 -0.62
C PRO A 182 3.20 21.53 -0.03
N GLU A 183 3.10 21.47 1.30
CA GLU A 183 2.46 20.37 2.01
C GLU A 183 0.95 20.32 1.71
N PRO A 184 0.44 19.17 1.20
CA PRO A 184 -1.00 18.99 1.00
C PRO A 184 -1.72 19.03 2.34
N GLU A 185 -3.01 19.35 2.30
CA GLU A 185 -3.84 19.42 3.50
C GLU A 185 -4.04 18.04 4.09
N TRP A 186 -3.42 17.79 5.25
CA TRP A 186 -3.53 16.51 5.96
C TRP A 186 -4.55 16.53 7.09
N ALA A 187 -5.12 17.70 7.42
CA ALA A 187 -6.16 17.87 8.42
C ALA A 187 -7.17 18.93 7.98
N TYR A 188 -8.41 18.78 8.44
CA TYR A 188 -9.46 19.78 8.30
C TYR A 188 -10.08 20.08 9.67
N PHE A 189 -10.64 21.27 9.81
CA PHE A 189 -11.21 21.79 11.06
C PHE A 189 -12.68 22.09 10.80
N ALA A 190 -13.61 21.35 11.43
CA ALA A 190 -15.03 21.64 11.22
C ALA A 190 -15.95 21.14 12.34
N LYS A 191 -17.03 21.91 12.56
CA LYS A 191 -18.32 21.48 13.15
C LYS A 191 -18.98 20.28 12.43
N ARG A 192 -18.41 19.77 11.32
CA ARG A 192 -18.90 18.67 10.47
C ARG A 192 -18.30 17.29 10.76
N CYS A 193 -17.50 17.14 11.80
CA CYS A 193 -17.00 15.81 12.18
C CYS A 193 -18.04 14.97 12.94
N ALA A 194 -19.23 15.52 13.15
CA ALA A 194 -20.35 14.95 13.89
C ALA A 194 -21.64 14.91 13.04
N GLU A 195 -21.50 14.63 11.74
CA GLU A 195 -22.61 14.12 10.90
C GLU A 195 -22.33 12.67 10.54
#